data_AF-A0AAN7ZTY2-F1
#
_entry.id   AF-A0AAN7ZTY2-F1
#
_cell.length_a   1.000
_cell.length_b   1.000
_cell.length_c   1.000
_cell.angle_alpha   90.00
_cell.angle_beta   90.00
_cell.angle_gamma   90.00
#
_symmetry.space_group_name_H-M   'P 1'
#
loop_
_entity.id
_entity.type
_entity.pdbx_description
1 polymer ?
#
loop_
_entity_poly.entity_id
_entity_poly.type
_entity_poly.pdbx_seq_one_letter_code
_entity_poly.pdbx_strand_id
1 'polypeptide(L)'
;MHDEGFIVTKGKIRFHVLGGQTINAQAGDIITVPIRLPHKFSNPFDEEGVFINTITPGFFVRYFEHLEALIGEGKVLTPEVKMAALKRFATIPVDEAAINQLIAESKANDSGVEIDL
;
A
#
# COMPACT_ATOMS: atom_id res chain seq x y z
N MET A 1 5.26 -12.11 -3.42
CA MET A 1 4.96 -10.81 -4.04
C MET A 1 3.58 -10.89 -4.65
N HIS A 2 2.81 -9.83 -4.49
CA HIS A 2 1.40 -9.75 -4.81
C HIS A 2 1.09 -8.38 -5.40
N ASP A 3 0.00 -8.30 -6.15
CA ASP A 3 -0.68 -7.03 -6.40
C ASP A 3 -1.72 -6.76 -5.30
N GLU A 4 -2.15 -5.51 -5.23
CA GLU A 4 -3.24 -5.10 -4.35
C GLU A 4 -4.26 -4.26 -5.12
N GLY A 5 -5.54 -4.54 -4.89
CA GLY A 5 -6.65 -3.71 -5.34
C GLY A 5 -7.35 -3.09 -4.13
N PHE A 6 -7.73 -1.82 -4.22
CA PHE A 6 -8.45 -1.11 -3.18
C PHE A 6 -9.74 -0.54 -3.76
N ILE A 7 -10.88 -1.09 -3.36
CA ILE A 7 -12.21 -0.63 -3.78
C ILE A 7 -12.77 0.23 -2.66
N VAL A 8 -12.83 1.55 -2.85
CA VAL A 8 -13.34 2.45 -1.81
C VAL A 8 -14.87 2.37 -1.80
N THR A 9 -15.43 2.12 -0.63
CA THR A 9 -16.88 1.88 -0.42
C THR A 9 -17.55 2.98 0.38
N LYS A 10 -16.78 3.78 1.13
CA LYS A 10 -17.25 4.95 1.89
C LYS A 10 -16.12 5.97 2.05
N GLY A 11 -16.49 7.25 2.01
CA GLY A 11 -15.58 8.36 2.27
C GLY A 11 -14.46 8.47 1.23
N LYS A 12 -13.27 8.87 1.69
CA LYS A 12 -12.09 9.13 0.85
C LYS A 12 -10.82 8.57 1.48
N ILE A 13 -9.92 8.06 0.65
CA ILE A 13 -8.61 7.54 1.05
C ILE A 13 -7.53 8.18 0.18
N ARG A 14 -6.43 8.63 0.80
CA ARG A 14 -5.26 9.13 0.08
C ARG A 14 -4.23 8.03 -0.08
N PHE A 15 -3.90 7.70 -1.31
CA PHE A 15 -2.79 6.84 -1.69
C PHE A 15 -1.57 7.69 -2.01
N HIS A 16 -0.40 7.23 -1.58
CA HIS A 16 0.88 7.89 -1.81
C HIS A 16 1.74 6.98 -2.67
N VAL A 17 2.26 7.53 -3.77
CA VAL A 17 3.20 6.85 -4.66
C VAL A 17 4.58 7.51 -4.55
N LEU A 18 5.56 6.93 -5.24
CA LEU A 18 6.93 7.45 -5.23
C LEU A 18 7.00 8.88 -5.79
N GLY A 19 7.98 9.65 -5.31
CA GLY A 19 8.18 11.03 -5.74
C GLY A 19 7.19 12.03 -5.14
N GLY A 20 6.44 11.65 -4.11
CA GLY A 20 5.55 12.56 -3.36
C GLY A 20 4.20 12.80 -4.03
N GLN A 21 3.90 12.11 -5.13
CA GLN A 21 2.58 12.18 -5.76
C GLN A 21 1.54 11.46 -4.90
N THR A 22 0.31 11.96 -4.95
CA THR A 22 -0.81 11.43 -4.17
C THR A 22 -2.05 11.31 -5.04
N ILE A 23 -2.83 10.26 -4.82
CA ILE A 23 -4.13 10.04 -5.44
C ILE A 23 -5.17 9.96 -4.33
N ASN A 24 -6.24 10.75 -4.43
CA ASN A 24 -7.36 10.66 -3.50
C ASN A 24 -8.49 9.88 -4.17
N ALA A 25 -8.76 8.66 -3.70
CA ALA A 25 -9.84 7.82 -4.17
C ALA A 25 -11.07 7.99 -3.26
N GLN A 26 -12.25 8.14 -3.85
CA GLN A 26 -13.53 8.27 -3.16
C GLN A 26 -14.40 7.03 -3.36
N ALA A 27 -15.50 6.92 -2.60
CA ALA A 27 -16.44 5.81 -2.74
C ALA A 27 -16.86 5.59 -4.22
N GLY A 28 -16.71 4.35 -4.70
CA GLY A 28 -16.90 3.96 -6.11
C GLY A 28 -15.61 3.80 -6.89
N ASP A 29 -14.50 4.41 -6.46
CA ASP A 29 -13.21 4.30 -7.12
C ASP A 29 -12.50 2.97 -6.79
N ILE A 30 -11.68 2.52 -7.74
CA ILE A 30 -10.75 1.41 -7.57
C ILE A 30 -9.30 1.88 -7.82
N ILE A 31 -8.40 1.56 -6.89
CA ILE A 31 -6.96 1.72 -7.05
C ILE A 31 -6.31 0.36 -7.18
N THR A 32 -5.53 0.16 -8.24
CA THR A 32 -4.73 -1.05 -8.44
C THR A 32 -3.26 -0.72 -8.26
N VAL A 33 -2.61 -1.45 -7.34
CA VAL A 33 -1.17 -1.40 -7.10
C VAL A 33 -0.55 -2.65 -7.71
N PRO A 34 0.25 -2.52 -8.78
CA PRO A 34 0.92 -3.66 -9.38
C PRO A 34 2.04 -4.18 -8.48
N ILE A 35 2.42 -5.43 -8.73
CA ILE A 35 3.55 -6.10 -8.07
C ILE A 35 4.81 -5.20 -8.12
N ARG A 36 5.46 -5.02 -6.96
CA ARG A 36 6.68 -4.21 -6.75
C ARG A 36 6.48 -2.69 -6.74
N LEU A 37 5.27 -2.16 -6.86
CA LEU A 37 5.07 -0.72 -6.68
C LEU A 37 5.02 -0.37 -5.18
N PRO A 38 6.01 0.38 -4.65
CA PRO A 38 5.98 0.80 -3.25
C PRO A 38 4.85 1.82 -3.07
N HIS A 39 4.03 1.61 -2.05
CA HIS A 39 2.86 2.44 -1.79
C HIS A 39 2.56 2.50 -0.30
N LYS A 40 1.77 3.50 0.09
CA LYS A 40 1.10 3.58 1.39
C LYS A 40 -0.21 4.33 1.22
N PHE A 41 -1.10 4.22 2.19
CA PHE A 41 -2.32 5.01 2.24
C PHE A 41 -2.45 5.71 3.60
N SER A 42 -3.29 6.73 3.63
CA SER A 42 -3.67 7.47 4.83
C SER A 42 -5.10 7.98 4.69
N ASN A 43 -5.77 8.20 5.82
CA ASN A 43 -7.01 8.96 5.86
C ASN A 43 -6.77 10.33 6.52
N PRO A 44 -6.39 11.37 5.75
CA PRO A 44 -6.18 12.72 6.29
C PRO A 44 -7.47 13.57 6.32
N PHE A 45 -8.63 12.98 6.09
CA PHE A 45 -9.91 13.69 5.96
C PHE A 45 -10.74 13.56 7.24
N ASP A 46 -11.74 14.43 7.39
CA ASP A 46 -12.63 14.48 8.57
C ASP A 46 -13.81 13.48 8.49
N GLU A 47 -13.67 12.44 7.67
CA GLU A 47 -14.69 11.41 7.47
C GLU A 47 -14.08 10.00 7.53
N GLU A 48 -14.91 9.01 7.86
CA GLU A 48 -14.50 7.62 7.86
C GLU A 48 -14.32 7.10 6.42
N GLY A 49 -13.12 6.62 6.11
CA GLY A 49 -12.84 5.91 4.86
C GLY A 49 -12.95 4.40 5.05
N VAL A 50 -13.71 3.74 4.17
CA VAL A 50 -13.86 2.27 4.17
C VAL A 50 -13.54 1.74 2.78
N PHE A 51 -12.72 0.71 2.68
CA PHE A 51 -12.38 0.05 1.43
C PHE A 51 -12.33 -1.48 1.58
N ILE A 52 -12.49 -2.18 0.46
CA ILE A 52 -12.17 -3.61 0.33
C ILE A 52 -10.79 -3.70 -0.29
N ASN A 53 -9.88 -4.44 0.34
CA ASN A 53 -8.56 -4.74 -0.21
C ASN A 53 -8.53 -6.17 -0.75
N THR A 54 -8.16 -6.30 -2.01
CA THR A 54 -7.94 -7.57 -2.68
C THR A 54 -6.45 -7.79 -2.85
N ILE A 55 -5.96 -8.99 -2.57
CA ILE A 55 -4.53 -9.31 -2.62
C ILE A 55 -4.33 -10.55 -3.48
N THR A 56 -3.55 -10.45 -4.55
CA THR A 56 -3.31 -11.60 -5.46
C THR A 56 -1.82 -11.80 -5.71
N PRO A 57 -1.25 -12.99 -5.44
CA PRO A 57 -1.85 -14.14 -4.76
C PRO A 57 -2.11 -13.89 -3.26
N GLY A 58 -3.14 -14.51 -2.70
CA GLY A 58 -3.66 -14.21 -1.35
C GLY A 58 -2.77 -14.56 -0.15
N PHE A 59 -1.51 -14.97 -0.34
CA PHE A 59 -0.63 -15.37 0.77
C PHE A 59 -0.39 -14.24 1.78
N PHE A 60 -0.36 -12.98 1.32
CA PHE A 60 -0.13 -11.83 2.20
C PHE A 60 -1.32 -11.53 3.14
N VAL A 61 -2.53 -12.02 2.87
CA VAL A 61 -3.68 -11.91 3.81
C VAL A 61 -3.34 -12.48 5.19
N ARG A 62 -2.51 -13.53 5.24
CA ARG A 62 -2.05 -14.18 6.46
C ARG A 62 -1.15 -13.30 7.35
N TYR A 63 -0.68 -12.16 6.84
CA TYR A 63 -0.03 -11.13 7.64
C TYR A 63 -0.96 -10.64 8.75
N PHE A 64 -2.24 -10.40 8.44
CA PHE A 64 -3.20 -9.90 9.42
C PHE A 64 -3.54 -10.97 10.47
N GLU A 65 -3.70 -12.23 10.07
CA GLU A 65 -3.83 -13.37 11.00
C GLU A 65 -2.60 -13.47 11.93
N HIS A 66 -1.41 -13.23 11.39
CA HIS A 66 -0.19 -13.26 12.20
C HIS A 66 -0.13 -12.10 13.20
N LEU A 67 -0.55 -10.88 12.81
CA LEU A 67 -0.65 -9.75 13.74
C LEU A 67 -1.66 -10.03 14.84
N GLU A 68 -2.82 -10.59 14.51
CA GLU A 68 -3.84 -11.00 15.47
C GLU A 68 -3.26 -11.98 16.50
N ALA A 69 -2.57 -13.03 16.04
CA ALA A 69 -1.92 -14.00 16.93
C ALA A 69 -0.90 -13.34 17.87
N LEU A 70 -0.05 -12.44 17.35
CA LEU A 70 0.93 -11.72 18.18
C LEU A 70 0.25 -10.85 19.24
N ILE A 71 -0.83 -10.15 18.88
CA ILE A 71 -1.62 -9.35 19.82
C ILE A 71 -2.27 -10.25 20.88
N GLY A 72 -2.86 -11.37 20.47
CA GLY A 72 -3.48 -12.36 21.37
C GLY A 72 -2.49 -12.98 22.36
N GLU A 73 -1.22 -13.11 21.98
CA GLU A 73 -0.10 -13.49 22.85
C GLU A 73 0.37 -12.36 23.80
N GLY A 74 -0.25 -11.18 23.76
CA GLY A 74 0.09 -10.03 24.60
C GLY A 74 1.26 -9.20 24.08
N LYS A 75 1.71 -9.38 22.82
CA LYS A 75 2.81 -8.59 22.27
C LYS A 75 2.34 -7.19 21.87
N VAL A 76 3.14 -6.20 22.21
CA VAL A 76 3.00 -4.84 21.70
C VAL A 76 3.56 -4.78 20.28
N LEU A 77 2.77 -4.29 19.32
CA LEU A 77 3.18 -4.11 17.92
C LEU A 77 4.11 -2.89 17.76
N THR A 78 5.34 -3.00 18.28
CA THR A 78 6.40 -2.01 18.06
C THR A 78 6.78 -1.94 16.56
N PRO A 79 7.46 -0.88 16.11
CA PRO A 79 7.98 -0.81 14.74
C PRO A 79 8.81 -2.04 14.34
N GLU A 80 9.66 -2.55 15.22
CA GLU A 80 10.52 -3.70 14.98
C GLU A 80 9.70 -4.99 14.78
N VAL A 81 8.71 -5.21 15.63
CA VAL A 81 7.79 -6.36 15.52
C VAL A 81 7.01 -6.29 14.22
N LYS A 82 6.48 -5.12 13.88
CA LYS A 82 5.77 -4.89 12.60
C LYS A 82 6.67 -5.15 11.40
N MET A 83 7.93 -4.69 11.44
CA MET A 83 8.88 -4.95 10.35
C MET A 83 9.24 -6.43 10.23
N ALA A 84 9.43 -7.14 11.34
CA ALA A 84 9.68 -8.58 11.32
C ALA A 84 8.48 -9.35 10.74
N ALA A 85 7.26 -8.96 11.11
CA ALA A 85 6.03 -9.54 10.56
C ALA A 85 5.90 -9.27 9.05
N LEU A 86 6.08 -8.04 8.57
CA LEU A 86 6.01 -7.72 7.14
C LEU A 86 7.04 -8.51 6.32
N LYS A 87 8.29 -8.60 6.79
CA LYS A 87 9.36 -9.38 6.13
C LYS A 87 8.97 -10.85 5.97
N ARG A 88 8.29 -11.44 6.97
CA ARG A 88 7.79 -12.83 6.91
C ARG A 88 6.82 -13.08 5.75
N PHE A 89 6.09 -12.05 5.32
CA PHE A 89 5.11 -12.13 4.23
C PHE A 89 5.60 -11.46 2.93
N ALA A 90 6.92 -11.36 2.75
CA ALA A 90 7.57 -10.82 1.55
C ALA A 90 7.23 -9.35 1.24
N THR A 91 6.90 -8.57 2.27
CA THR A 91 6.74 -7.12 2.18
C THR A 91 7.92 -6.46 2.88
N ILE A 92 8.71 -5.70 2.13
CA ILE A 92 9.95 -5.10 2.61
C ILE A 92 9.91 -3.58 2.47
N PRO A 93 10.47 -2.83 3.44
CA PRO A 93 10.67 -1.40 3.27
C PRO A 93 11.66 -1.16 2.13
N VAL A 94 11.42 -0.10 1.38
CA VAL A 94 12.30 0.35 0.30
C VAL A 94 13.16 1.48 0.85
N ASP A 95 14.47 1.39 0.69
CA ASP A 95 15.39 2.45 1.09
C ASP A 95 15.35 3.63 0.11
N GLU A 96 15.95 4.75 0.53
CA GLU A 96 15.94 5.99 -0.25
C GLU A 96 16.66 5.85 -1.60
N ALA A 97 17.72 5.05 -1.67
CA ALA A 97 18.46 4.83 -2.91
C ALA A 97 17.60 4.08 -3.94
N ALA A 98 16.91 3.02 -3.52
CA ALA A 98 15.99 2.27 -4.35
C ALA A 98 14.77 3.10 -4.76
N ILE A 99 14.24 3.95 -3.86
CA ILE A 99 13.18 4.92 -4.21
C ILE A 99 13.65 5.86 -5.32
N ASN A 100 14.84 6.44 -5.19
CA ASN A 100 15.39 7.38 -6.16
C ASN A 100 15.64 6.71 -7.53
N GLN A 101 16.10 5.46 -7.52
CA GLN A 101 16.25 4.67 -8.74
C GLN A 101 14.89 4.44 -9.43
N LEU A 102 13.87 4.01 -8.69
CA LEU A 102 12.53 3.77 -9.25
C LEU A 102 11.90 5.06 -9.81
N ILE A 103 12.13 6.21 -9.16
CA ILE A 103 11.70 7.51 -9.68
C ILE A 103 12.41 7.84 -11.00
N ALA A 104 13.71 7.58 -11.10
CA ALA A 104 14.48 7.81 -12.33
C ALA A 104 13.99 6.90 -13.47
N GLU A 105 13.75 5.62 -13.20
CA GLU A 105 13.19 4.65 -14.15
C GLU A 105 11.79 5.07 -14.62
N SER A 106 10.93 5.52 -13.70
CA SER A 106 9.59 6.02 -14.05
C SER A 106 9.64 7.22 -14.98
N LYS A 107 10.56 8.17 -14.76
CA LYS A 107 10.73 9.34 -15.64
C LYS A 107 11.27 8.97 -17.02
N ALA A 108 12.14 7.98 -17.10
CA ALA A 108 12.68 7.49 -18.37
C ALA A 108 11.61 6.74 -19.20
N ASN A 109 10.65 6.11 -18.53
CA ASN A 109 9.55 5.35 -19.13
C ASN A 109 8.28 6.17 -19.33
N ASP A 110 8.26 7.45 -18.93
CA ASP A 110 7.11 8.32 -19.12
C ASP A 110 6.93 8.57 -20.63
N SER A 111 5.97 7.84 -21.21
CA SER A 111 5.60 7.96 -22.61
C SER A 111 4.69 9.16 -22.89
N GLY A 112 4.39 9.99 -21.89
CA GLY A 112 3.55 11.17 -22.04
C GLY A 112 2.07 10.85 -22.28
N VAL A 113 1.60 9.68 -21.85
CA VAL A 113 0.16 9.36 -21.92
C VAL A 113 -0.56 10.16 -20.83
N GLU A 114 -1.16 11.28 -21.22
CA GLU A 114 -2.14 12.00 -20.40
C GLU A 114 -3.30 11.07 -20.09
N ILE A 115 -3.43 10.68 -18.82
CA ILE A 115 -4.63 10.04 -18.30
C ILE A 115 -5.55 11.20 -17.91
N ASP A 116 -6.47 11.55 -18.80
CA ASP A 116 -7.56 12.47 -18.53
C ASP A 116 -8.50 11.79 -17.51
N LEU A 117 -8.45 12.23 -16.24
CA LEU A 117 -9.34 11.79 -15.17
C LEU A 117 -10.45 12.82 -14.95
#